data_AF-A0A974RT77-F1
#
_entry.id   AF-A0A974RT77-F1
#
_cell.length_a   1.000
_cell.length_b   1.000
_cell.length_c   1.000
_cell.angle_alpha   90.00
_cell.angle_beta   90.00
_cell.angle_gamma   90.00
#
_symmetry.space_group_name_H-M   'P 1'
#
loop_
_entity.id
_entity.type
_entity.pdbx_description
1 polymer ?
#
loop_
_entity_poly.entity_id
_entity_poly.type
_entity_poly.pdbx_seq_one_letter_code
_entity_poly.pdbx_strand_id
1 'polypeptide(L)'
;MGFLDKFEKGVENVAHRAMSLGGSGTVEPIEIASKLRETMDKRAASFARDRSVVPNVFHIRLAPPDIAQINTWGVDEMAMELQNIATTHAAEQGYSFVGPVEITFDADHSLPPTAIEIDSATRRGPAAPAAAAQATPSHPILDIDGQRYLLTGPVTIIGRGSEADIIVDDSGVSRRHLEIRLTQGHAIATDLGSTNGTFVEGHRIDAATLVDGNTLTIGRTRILFWDGTPTDEAAA
;
A
#
# COMPACT_ATOMS: atom_id res chain seq x y z
N MET A 1 -9.83 -5.77 -13.50
CA MET A 1 -11.28 -5.66 -13.25
C MET A 1 -11.46 -5.86 -11.74
N GLY A 2 -11.54 -4.76 -10.99
CA GLY A 2 -11.37 -4.77 -9.53
C GLY A 2 -12.56 -5.33 -8.77
N PHE A 3 -12.35 -5.65 -7.50
CA PHE A 3 -13.42 -6.01 -6.56
C PHE A 3 -14.52 -4.94 -6.56
N LEU A 4 -14.18 -3.66 -6.73
CA LEU A 4 -15.12 -2.55 -6.96
C LEU A 4 -16.09 -2.71 -8.14
N ASP A 5 -15.70 -3.30 -9.27
CA ASP A 5 -16.61 -3.55 -10.42
C ASP A 5 -17.53 -4.76 -10.15
N LYS A 6 -17.07 -5.72 -9.33
CA LYS A 6 -17.92 -6.80 -8.80
C LYS A 6 -18.75 -6.35 -7.59
N PHE A 7 -18.31 -5.32 -6.88
CA PHE A 7 -18.98 -4.68 -5.75
C PHE A 7 -20.05 -3.71 -6.26
N GLU A 8 -19.84 -2.94 -7.32
CA GLU A 8 -20.92 -2.15 -7.96
C GLU A 8 -21.97 -3.07 -8.59
N LYS A 9 -21.55 -4.10 -9.35
CA LYS A 9 -22.48 -5.14 -9.86
C LYS A 9 -23.08 -6.00 -8.74
N GLY A 10 -22.41 -6.07 -7.59
CA GLY A 10 -22.85 -6.77 -6.39
C GLY A 10 -23.83 -5.94 -5.59
N VAL A 11 -23.59 -4.63 -5.44
CA VAL A 11 -24.40 -3.64 -4.74
C VAL A 11 -25.66 -3.31 -5.55
N GLU A 12 -25.62 -3.31 -6.88
CA GLU A 12 -26.86 -3.27 -7.68
C GLU A 12 -27.72 -4.52 -7.48
N ASN A 13 -27.11 -5.70 -7.38
CA ASN A 13 -27.83 -6.96 -7.12
C ASN A 13 -28.23 -7.14 -5.64
N VAL A 14 -27.49 -6.55 -4.70
CA VAL A 14 -27.72 -6.60 -3.25
C VAL A 14 -28.71 -5.52 -2.84
N ALA A 15 -28.68 -4.32 -3.40
CA ALA A 15 -29.71 -3.30 -3.18
C ALA A 15 -31.09 -3.79 -3.63
N HIS A 16 -31.15 -4.57 -4.72
CA HIS A 16 -32.39 -5.19 -5.18
C HIS A 16 -32.79 -6.45 -4.39
N ARG A 17 -31.85 -7.18 -3.77
CA ARG A 17 -32.13 -8.35 -2.90
C ARG A 17 -32.37 -8.00 -1.42
N ALA A 18 -31.79 -6.92 -0.92
CA ALA A 18 -31.91 -6.44 0.46
C ALA A 18 -33.31 -5.93 0.79
N MET A 19 -34.12 -5.60 -0.23
CA MET A 19 -35.53 -5.22 -0.02
C MET A 19 -36.51 -6.40 -0.07
N SER A 20 -36.06 -7.64 -0.32
CA SER A 20 -36.97 -8.80 -0.44
C SER A 20 -36.83 -9.86 0.65
N LEU A 21 -35.80 -9.82 1.51
CA LEU A 21 -35.66 -10.69 2.69
C LEU A 21 -34.99 -9.88 3.81
N GLY A 22 -35.66 -9.77 4.97
CA GLY A 22 -35.26 -8.88 6.06
C GLY A 22 -33.84 -9.11 6.59
N GLY A 23 -33.13 -7.99 6.78
CA GLY A 23 -31.95 -7.78 7.63
C GLY A 23 -30.86 -8.86 7.59
N SER A 24 -29.78 -8.65 6.83
CA SER A 24 -28.60 -9.51 6.94
C SER A 24 -27.91 -9.27 8.28
N GLY A 25 -28.10 -10.19 9.23
CA GLY A 25 -27.47 -10.18 10.56
C GLY A 25 -25.96 -10.45 10.55
N THR A 26 -25.23 -9.86 9.60
CA THR A 26 -23.80 -10.00 9.39
C THR A 26 -23.18 -8.67 8.98
N VAL A 27 -21.88 -8.49 9.23
CA VAL A 27 -21.16 -7.24 8.95
C VAL A 27 -21.17 -6.86 7.45
N GLU A 28 -21.34 -5.57 7.16
CA GLU A 28 -21.21 -5.06 5.79
C GLU A 28 -19.80 -4.50 5.51
N PRO A 29 -19.20 -4.74 4.33
CA PRO A 29 -17.87 -4.20 3.99
C PRO A 29 -17.77 -2.67 4.09
N ILE A 30 -18.87 -1.96 3.79
CA ILE A 30 -18.92 -0.50 3.85
C ILE A 30 -18.78 -0.02 5.30
N GLU A 31 -19.33 -0.75 6.26
CA GLU A 31 -19.21 -0.43 7.69
C GLU A 31 -17.76 -0.56 8.15
N ILE A 32 -17.05 -1.61 7.71
CA ILE A 32 -15.62 -1.81 7.99
C ILE A 32 -14.80 -0.67 7.41
N ALA A 33 -15.01 -0.33 6.13
CA ALA A 33 -14.33 0.78 5.46
C ALA A 33 -14.61 2.13 6.14
N SER A 34 -15.85 2.38 6.55
CA SER A 34 -16.24 3.58 7.32
C SER A 34 -15.52 3.64 8.65
N LYS A 35 -15.49 2.52 9.40
CA LYS A 35 -14.82 2.41 10.69
C LYS A 35 -13.31 2.59 10.59
N LEU A 36 -12.70 2.07 9.53
CA LEU A 36 -11.29 2.24 9.23
C LEU A 36 -10.93 3.71 9.05
N ARG A 37 -11.67 4.44 8.20
CA ARG A 37 -11.47 5.90 7.99
C ARG A 37 -11.66 6.69 9.28
N GLU A 38 -12.74 6.42 10.03
CA GLU A 38 -12.98 7.04 11.34
C GLU A 38 -11.81 6.80 12.31
N THR A 39 -11.25 5.59 12.31
CA THR A 39 -10.10 5.21 13.16
C THR A 39 -8.85 5.97 12.76
N MET A 40 -8.58 6.13 11.45
CA MET A 40 -7.47 6.94 10.95
C MET A 40 -7.59 8.39 11.39
N ASP A 41 -8.76 9.01 11.20
CA ASP A 41 -9.02 10.41 11.54
C ASP A 41 -8.81 10.67 13.04
N LYS A 42 -9.36 9.78 13.89
CA LYS A 42 -9.24 9.88 15.35
C LYS A 42 -7.82 9.69 15.87
N ARG A 43 -6.99 8.95 15.14
CA ARG A 43 -5.61 8.62 15.54
C ARG A 43 -4.56 9.44 14.78
N ALA A 44 -4.98 10.37 13.92
CA ALA A 44 -4.09 11.29 13.24
C ALA A 44 -3.33 12.14 14.27
N ALA A 45 -2.01 12.04 14.26
CA ALA A 45 -1.12 12.81 15.11
C ALA A 45 -0.26 13.75 14.27
N SER A 46 -0.17 15.03 14.64
CA SER A 46 0.68 15.99 13.93
C SER A 46 2.15 15.68 14.20
N PHE A 47 2.89 15.33 13.13
CA PHE A 47 4.33 15.06 13.21
C PHE A 47 5.05 15.99 12.21
N ALA A 48 5.49 17.14 12.72
CA ALA A 48 6.17 18.21 11.98
C ALA A 48 5.33 18.92 10.89
N ARG A 49 5.85 20.06 10.41
CA ARG A 49 5.12 21.32 10.13
C ARG A 49 3.91 21.25 9.20
N ASP A 50 3.76 20.22 8.37
CA ASP A 50 2.75 20.26 7.30
C ASP A 50 1.95 18.96 7.11
N ARG A 51 2.16 17.89 7.90
CA ARG A 51 1.52 16.57 7.68
C ARG A 51 1.16 15.84 8.97
N SER A 52 -0.03 15.26 9.00
CA SER A 52 -0.47 14.37 10.08
C SER A 52 -0.11 12.93 9.77
N VAL A 53 0.56 12.27 10.71
CA VAL A 53 0.87 10.84 10.62
C VAL A 53 -0.31 10.04 11.16
N VAL A 54 -0.69 8.99 10.44
CA VAL A 54 -1.76 8.06 10.82
C VAL A 54 -1.21 6.66 11.07
N PRO A 55 -1.96 5.80 11.80
CA PRO A 55 -1.64 4.38 11.90
C PRO A 55 -1.55 3.72 10.52
N ASN A 56 -0.71 2.69 10.42
CA ASN A 56 -0.51 1.90 9.21
C ASN A 56 -0.62 0.40 9.48
N VAL A 57 -0.93 -0.02 10.71
CA VAL A 57 -1.23 -1.41 11.05
C VAL A 57 -2.62 -1.44 11.66
N PHE A 58 -3.52 -2.23 11.06
CA PHE A 58 -4.91 -2.38 11.48
C PHE A 58 -5.24 -3.86 11.67
N HIS A 59 -5.65 -4.21 12.89
CA HIS A 59 -6.18 -5.52 13.23
C HIS A 59 -7.70 -5.39 13.40
N ILE A 60 -8.45 -5.91 12.44
CA ILE A 60 -9.91 -5.84 12.39
C ILE A 60 -10.46 -7.09 13.07
N ARG A 61 -11.06 -6.92 14.24
CA ARG A 61 -11.69 -8.00 15.01
C ARG A 61 -13.19 -8.01 14.76
N LEU A 62 -13.71 -9.17 14.40
CA LEU A 62 -15.12 -9.41 14.07
C LEU A 62 -15.62 -10.68 14.77
N ALA A 63 -16.94 -10.81 14.92
CA ALA A 63 -17.51 -12.06 15.43
C ALA A 63 -17.25 -13.23 14.46
N PRO A 64 -17.17 -14.49 14.93
CA PRO A 64 -16.87 -15.64 14.07
C PRO A 64 -17.78 -15.81 12.84
N PRO A 65 -19.11 -15.57 12.91
CA PRO A 65 -19.98 -15.63 11.73
C PRO A 65 -19.59 -14.60 10.65
N ASP A 66 -19.15 -13.41 11.08
CA ASP A 66 -18.74 -12.32 10.18
C ASP A 66 -17.40 -12.65 9.52
N ILE A 67 -16.42 -13.19 10.26
CA ILE A 67 -15.15 -13.68 9.67
C ILE A 67 -15.39 -14.79 8.64
N ALA A 68 -16.30 -15.73 8.93
CA ALA A 68 -16.64 -16.78 7.98
C ALA A 68 -17.22 -16.22 6.67
N GLN A 69 -17.97 -15.13 6.75
CA GLN A 69 -18.47 -14.41 5.59
C GLN A 69 -17.34 -13.72 4.82
N ILE A 70 -16.42 -13.01 5.49
CA ILE A 70 -15.24 -12.40 4.85
C ILE A 70 -14.41 -13.46 4.11
N ASN A 71 -14.15 -14.60 4.74
CA ASN A 71 -13.43 -15.71 4.11
C ASN A 71 -14.13 -16.26 2.87
N THR A 72 -15.47 -16.19 2.81
CA THR A 72 -16.24 -16.59 1.63
C THR A 72 -16.05 -15.60 0.47
N TRP A 73 -15.79 -14.32 0.77
CA TRP A 73 -15.53 -13.29 -0.24
C TRP A 73 -14.06 -13.23 -0.68
N GLY A 74 -13.15 -13.77 0.12
CA GLY A 74 -11.70 -13.66 -0.07
C GLY A 74 -11.12 -12.63 0.89
N VAL A 75 -10.46 -13.12 1.95
CA VAL A 75 -9.92 -12.26 3.02
C VAL A 75 -8.76 -11.39 2.52
N ASP A 76 -7.92 -11.95 1.65
CA ASP A 76 -6.78 -11.23 1.08
C ASP A 76 -7.26 -10.13 0.12
N GLU A 77 -8.28 -10.42 -0.71
CA GLU A 77 -8.90 -9.44 -1.59
C GLU A 77 -9.56 -8.29 -0.82
N MET A 78 -10.26 -8.61 0.27
CA MET A 78 -10.85 -7.60 1.15
C MET A 78 -9.78 -6.75 1.82
N ALA A 79 -8.69 -7.35 2.31
CA ALA A 79 -7.58 -6.63 2.91
C ALA A 79 -6.94 -5.65 1.92
N MET A 80 -6.67 -6.12 0.69
CA MET A 80 -6.14 -5.26 -0.39
C MET A 80 -7.06 -4.09 -0.73
N GLU A 81 -8.37 -4.33 -0.78
CA GLU A 81 -9.34 -3.27 -1.04
C GLU A 81 -9.37 -2.23 0.08
N LEU A 82 -9.39 -2.67 1.35
CA LEU A 82 -9.34 -1.76 2.49
C LEU A 82 -8.01 -0.98 2.56
N GLN A 83 -6.89 -1.58 2.13
CA GLN A 83 -5.60 -0.89 2.01
C GLN A 83 -5.68 0.24 0.98
N ASN A 84 -6.33 0.00 -0.16
CA ASN A 84 -6.57 1.03 -1.16
C ASN A 84 -7.45 2.15 -0.61
N ILE A 85 -8.56 1.81 0.06
CA ILE A 85 -9.45 2.80 0.69
C ILE A 85 -8.70 3.64 1.73
N ALA A 86 -7.89 3.03 2.58
CA ALA A 86 -7.06 3.75 3.55
C ALA A 86 -6.05 4.68 2.85
N THR A 87 -5.43 4.22 1.78
CA THR A 87 -4.44 5.01 1.02
C THR A 87 -5.10 6.21 0.33
N THR A 88 -6.25 6.01 -0.31
CA THR A 88 -7.03 7.09 -0.93
C THR A 88 -7.50 8.10 0.11
N HIS A 89 -8.05 7.63 1.23
CA HIS A 89 -8.49 8.51 2.31
C HIS A 89 -7.34 9.33 2.89
N ALA A 90 -6.18 8.71 3.11
CA ALA A 90 -4.98 9.42 3.54
C ALA A 90 -4.55 10.51 2.54
N ALA A 91 -4.66 10.25 1.24
CA ALA A 91 -4.34 11.24 0.21
C ALA A 91 -5.30 12.45 0.27
N GLU A 92 -6.61 12.19 0.37
CA GLU A 92 -7.66 13.21 0.44
C GLU A 92 -7.54 14.08 1.69
N GLN A 93 -7.18 13.49 2.84
CA GLN A 93 -7.02 14.19 4.11
C GLN A 93 -5.63 14.82 4.30
N GLY A 94 -4.69 14.61 3.37
CA GLY A 94 -3.30 15.09 3.50
C GLY A 94 -2.50 14.35 4.58
N TYR A 95 -2.90 13.13 4.92
CA TYR A 95 -2.20 12.28 5.87
C TYR A 95 -0.99 11.58 5.25
N SER A 96 -0.13 11.05 6.10
CA SER A 96 1.04 10.28 5.69
C SER A 96 1.22 9.04 6.57
N PHE A 97 1.56 7.93 5.94
CA PHE A 97 1.99 6.72 6.62
C PHE A 97 3.51 6.75 6.83
N VAL A 98 4.00 5.97 7.79
CA VAL A 98 5.44 5.81 8.07
C VAL A 98 5.96 4.40 7.78
N GLY A 99 5.13 3.56 7.17
CA GLY A 99 5.43 2.20 6.77
C GLY A 99 4.31 1.63 5.89
N PRO A 100 4.36 0.33 5.54
CA PRO A 100 3.34 -0.31 4.73
C PRO A 100 2.00 -0.31 5.47
N VAL A 101 0.90 -0.22 4.73
CA VAL A 101 -0.44 -0.34 5.30
C VAL A 101 -0.76 -1.83 5.43
N GLU A 102 -0.78 -2.35 6.64
CA GLU A 102 -1.12 -3.74 6.95
C GLU A 102 -2.56 -3.81 7.48
N ILE A 103 -3.38 -4.67 6.88
CA ILE A 103 -4.75 -4.95 7.32
C ILE A 103 -4.88 -6.45 7.52
N THR A 104 -5.36 -6.83 8.70
CA THR A 104 -5.58 -8.22 9.08
C THR A 104 -6.95 -8.39 9.70
N PHE A 105 -7.49 -9.60 9.60
CA PHE A 105 -8.80 -9.96 10.14
C PHE A 105 -8.65 -11.09 11.14
N ASP A 106 -9.24 -10.93 12.32
CA ASP A 106 -9.21 -11.92 13.39
C ASP A 106 -10.62 -12.15 13.95
N ALA A 107 -10.91 -13.40 14.31
CA ALA A 107 -12.17 -13.75 14.98
C ALA A 107 -12.08 -13.47 16.48
N ASP A 108 -13.09 -12.77 17.01
CA ASP A 108 -13.23 -12.51 18.43
C ASP A 108 -14.59 -13.02 18.93
N HIS A 109 -14.56 -14.09 19.73
CA HIS A 109 -15.76 -14.73 20.28
C HIS A 109 -16.49 -13.89 21.34
N SER A 110 -15.85 -12.83 21.85
CA SER A 110 -16.46 -11.93 22.82
C SER A 110 -17.32 -10.85 22.15
N LEU A 111 -17.13 -10.61 20.85
CA LEU A 111 -17.88 -9.62 20.09
C LEU A 111 -19.26 -10.16 19.69
N PRO A 112 -20.32 -9.37 19.85
CA PRO A 112 -21.61 -9.70 19.26
C PRO A 112 -21.54 -9.64 17.73
N PRO A 113 -22.43 -10.34 17.00
CA PRO A 113 -22.51 -10.23 15.54
C PRO A 113 -22.62 -8.76 15.09
N THR A 114 -22.02 -8.45 13.93
CA THR A 114 -21.93 -7.12 13.32
C THR A 114 -21.11 -6.09 14.10
N ALA A 115 -20.53 -6.44 15.25
CA ALA A 115 -19.59 -5.55 15.92
C ALA A 115 -18.23 -5.55 15.20
N ILE A 116 -17.69 -4.35 15.02
CA ILE A 116 -16.40 -4.10 14.37
C ILE A 116 -15.50 -3.39 15.37
N GLU A 117 -14.43 -4.07 15.80
CA GLU A 117 -13.36 -3.47 16.57
C GLU A 117 -12.09 -3.38 15.72
N ILE A 118 -11.41 -2.23 15.77
CA ILE A 118 -10.17 -2.00 15.02
C ILE A 118 -9.08 -1.57 15.98
N ASP A 119 -8.14 -2.47 16.24
CA ASP A 119 -6.90 -2.12 16.92
C ASP A 119 -5.93 -1.52 15.90
N SER A 120 -5.40 -0.33 16.20
CA SER A 120 -4.53 0.40 15.29
C SER A 120 -3.19 0.74 15.93
N ALA A 121 -2.12 0.60 15.15
CA ALA A 121 -0.76 0.93 15.55
C ALA A 121 0.00 1.61 14.41
N THR A 122 0.99 2.41 14.79
CA THR A 122 1.93 3.03 13.86
C THR A 122 3.24 2.25 13.90
N ARG A 123 3.62 1.61 12.80
CA ARG A 123 4.87 0.85 12.66
C ARG A 123 5.68 1.43 11.52
N ARG A 124 6.91 1.89 11.82
CA ARG A 124 7.80 2.37 10.76
C ARG A 124 8.25 1.23 9.87
N GLY A 125 8.25 1.47 8.56
CA GLY A 125 8.74 0.55 7.55
C GLY A 125 9.75 1.20 6.60
N PRO A 126 10.40 0.42 5.74
CA PRO A 126 11.34 0.92 4.74
C PRO A 126 10.66 1.65 3.58
N ALA A 127 9.40 1.33 3.29
CA ALA A 127 8.56 2.05 2.35
C ALA A 127 7.13 2.21 2.91
N ALA A 128 6.42 3.21 2.40
CA ALA A 128 5.03 3.49 2.72
C ALA A 128 4.27 3.95 1.46
N PRO A 129 2.97 3.72 1.32
CA PRO A 129 2.20 4.30 0.22
C PRO A 129 2.34 5.83 0.21
N ALA A 130 2.68 6.40 -0.95
CA ALA A 130 2.90 7.83 -1.13
C ALA A 130 1.56 8.58 -1.27
N ALA A 131 0.67 8.44 -0.29
CA ALA A 131 -0.71 8.93 -0.33
C ALA A 131 -0.79 10.43 -0.70
N ALA A 132 -0.18 11.29 0.11
CA ALA A 132 -0.08 12.73 -0.18
C ALA A 132 1.38 13.22 -0.31
N ALA A 133 2.36 12.32 -0.24
CA ALA A 133 3.78 12.66 -0.15
C ALA A 133 4.30 13.26 -1.47
N GLN A 134 5.11 14.31 -1.36
CA GLN A 134 5.96 14.77 -2.45
C GLN A 134 7.33 14.14 -2.28
N ALA A 135 7.98 13.79 -3.39
CA ALA A 135 9.33 13.25 -3.36
C ALA A 135 10.31 14.31 -2.82
N THR A 136 11.22 13.87 -1.96
CA THR A 136 12.37 14.67 -1.50
C THR A 136 13.64 13.82 -1.57
N PRO A 137 14.85 14.41 -1.59
CA PRO A 137 16.09 13.63 -1.63
C PRO A 137 16.24 12.66 -0.44
N SER A 138 15.62 13.01 0.69
CA SER A 138 15.56 12.16 1.89
C SER A 138 14.45 11.12 1.88
N HIS A 139 13.40 11.32 1.08
CA HIS A 139 12.24 10.44 0.97
C HIS A 139 11.78 10.40 -0.50
N PRO A 140 12.55 9.73 -1.38
CA PRO A 140 12.17 9.61 -2.78
C PRO A 140 10.91 8.74 -2.93
N ILE A 141 10.27 8.85 -4.09
CA ILE A 141 9.10 8.07 -4.48
C ILE A 141 9.50 7.08 -5.58
N LEU A 142 9.02 5.84 -5.44
CA LEU A 142 8.97 4.86 -6.52
C LEU A 142 7.53 4.74 -7.02
N ASP A 143 7.29 4.82 -8.32
CA ASP A 143 6.00 4.46 -8.93
C ASP A 143 6.20 3.14 -9.67
N ILE A 144 5.47 2.13 -9.21
CA ILE A 144 5.56 0.74 -9.66
C ILE A 144 4.16 0.38 -10.15
N ASP A 145 4.01 0.24 -11.46
CA ASP A 145 2.74 -0.07 -12.12
C ASP A 145 1.56 0.84 -11.68
N GLY A 146 1.83 2.13 -11.42
CA GLY A 146 0.85 3.13 -11.01
C GLY A 146 0.66 3.25 -9.49
N GLN A 147 1.29 2.39 -8.70
CA GLN A 147 1.31 2.48 -7.23
C GLN A 147 2.56 3.21 -6.77
N ARG A 148 2.36 4.28 -6.00
CA ARG A 148 3.45 5.13 -5.51
C ARG A 148 3.85 4.76 -4.09
N TYR A 149 5.15 4.58 -3.87
CA TYR A 149 5.76 4.24 -2.61
C TYR A 149 6.77 5.30 -2.21
N LEU A 150 6.55 5.94 -1.06
CA LEU A 150 7.52 6.79 -0.40
C LEU A 150 8.55 5.92 0.31
N LEU A 151 9.83 6.13 0.01
CA LEU A 151 10.91 5.45 0.73
C LEU A 151 11.14 6.13 2.07
N THR A 152 10.84 5.41 3.15
CA THR A 152 10.86 5.90 4.54
C THR A 152 12.03 5.34 5.35
N GLY A 153 12.75 4.35 4.82
CA GLY A 153 13.93 3.75 5.44
C GLY A 153 15.21 3.84 4.59
N PRO A 154 16.36 3.48 5.17
CA PRO A 154 17.65 3.58 4.49
C PRO A 154 17.88 2.52 3.41
N VAL A 155 17.15 1.41 3.47
CA VAL A 155 17.22 0.28 2.54
C VAL A 155 15.81 -0.19 2.26
N THR A 156 15.49 -0.40 0.99
CA THR A 156 14.23 -0.97 0.53
C THR A 156 14.51 -2.09 -0.47
N ILE A 157 13.95 -3.27 -0.23
CA ILE A 157 14.07 -4.44 -1.09
C ILE A 157 12.79 -4.58 -1.92
N ILE A 158 12.95 -4.70 -3.23
CA ILE A 158 11.86 -4.91 -4.19
C ILE A 158 12.00 -6.30 -4.79
N GLY A 159 10.90 -7.02 -4.86
CA GLY A 159 10.87 -8.38 -5.39
C GLY A 159 9.48 -8.98 -5.34
N ARG A 160 9.34 -10.23 -5.79
CA ARG A 160 8.04 -10.94 -5.77
C ARG A 160 7.82 -11.81 -4.53
N GLY A 161 8.85 -11.96 -3.70
CA GLY A 161 8.79 -12.81 -2.52
C GLY A 161 8.24 -12.04 -1.33
N SER A 162 7.68 -12.77 -0.35
CA SER A 162 7.17 -12.18 0.89
C SER A 162 8.24 -11.57 1.78
N GLU A 163 9.52 -11.79 1.48
CA GLU A 163 10.65 -11.17 2.15
C GLU A 163 11.06 -9.81 1.56
N ALA A 164 10.39 -9.35 0.50
CA ALA A 164 10.57 -8.02 -0.07
C ALA A 164 9.75 -6.98 0.71
N ASP A 165 10.27 -5.75 0.76
CA ASP A 165 9.59 -4.61 1.37
C ASP A 165 8.47 -4.06 0.48
N ILE A 166 8.69 -4.10 -0.83
CA ILE A 166 7.68 -3.84 -1.85
C ILE A 166 7.54 -5.10 -2.70
N ILE A 167 6.36 -5.72 -2.60
CA ILE A 167 6.03 -6.94 -3.32
C ILE A 167 5.49 -6.58 -4.71
N VAL A 168 6.06 -7.19 -5.73
CA VAL A 168 5.66 -7.01 -7.13
C VAL A 168 5.13 -8.33 -7.68
N ASP A 169 3.89 -8.32 -8.17
CA ASP A 169 3.28 -9.47 -8.84
C ASP A 169 3.76 -9.60 -10.29
N ASP A 170 5.02 -9.99 -10.45
CA ASP A 170 5.58 -10.32 -11.76
C ASP A 170 6.44 -11.58 -11.71
N SER A 171 6.04 -12.57 -12.52
CA SER A 171 6.80 -13.81 -12.73
C SER A 171 8.24 -13.59 -13.23
N GLY A 172 8.52 -12.47 -13.91
CA GLY A 172 9.86 -12.09 -14.36
C GLY A 172 10.74 -11.51 -13.25
N VAL A 173 10.18 -11.27 -12.05
CA VAL A 173 10.88 -10.67 -10.92
C VAL A 173 11.39 -11.77 -9.98
N SER A 174 12.62 -11.62 -9.48
CA SER A 174 13.18 -12.53 -8.48
C SER A 174 12.55 -12.26 -7.10
N ARG A 175 12.58 -13.27 -6.24
CA ARG A 175 12.06 -13.18 -4.86
C ARG A 175 12.58 -11.96 -4.11
N ARG A 176 13.90 -11.79 -4.12
CA ARG A 176 14.62 -10.54 -3.85
C ARG A 176 15.32 -10.14 -5.15
N HIS A 177 14.92 -9.03 -5.76
CA HIS A 177 15.42 -8.65 -7.08
C HIS A 177 16.34 -7.44 -7.00
N LEU A 178 15.87 -6.38 -6.36
CA LEU A 178 16.49 -5.07 -6.40
C LEU A 178 16.53 -4.49 -4.99
N GLU A 179 17.67 -3.93 -4.60
CA GLU A 179 17.82 -3.11 -3.41
C GLU A 179 17.93 -1.65 -3.82
N ILE A 180 17.12 -0.78 -3.21
CA ILE A 180 17.31 0.67 -3.24
C ILE A 180 17.86 1.09 -1.88
N ARG A 181 19.04 1.70 -1.87
CA ARG A 181 19.71 2.20 -0.67
C ARG A 181 19.81 3.72 -0.72
N LEU A 182 19.36 4.38 0.35
CA LEU A 182 19.50 5.82 0.50
C LEU A 182 20.78 6.14 1.28
N THR A 183 21.71 6.83 0.65
CA THR A 183 22.99 7.26 1.24
C THR A 183 23.20 8.74 1.01
N GLN A 184 23.27 9.53 2.08
CA GLN A 184 23.61 10.96 2.03
C GLN A 184 22.79 11.79 1.03
N GLY A 185 21.51 11.45 0.82
CA GLY A 185 20.63 12.15 -0.14
C GLY A 185 20.73 11.65 -1.58
N HIS A 186 21.45 10.55 -1.81
CA HIS A 186 21.47 9.83 -3.09
C HIS A 186 20.81 8.46 -2.93
N ALA A 187 20.15 7.99 -3.99
CA ALA A 187 19.63 6.63 -4.07
C ALA A 187 20.55 5.76 -4.93
N ILE A 188 20.91 4.59 -4.43
CA ILE A 188 21.70 3.59 -5.16
C ILE A 188 20.83 2.36 -5.37
N ALA A 189 20.58 2.02 -6.63
CA ALA A 189 19.96 0.78 -7.05
C ALA A 189 21.02 -0.33 -7.18
N THR A 190 20.79 -1.50 -6.60
CA THR A 190 21.68 -2.67 -6.68
C THR A 190 20.89 -3.92 -7.02
N ASP A 191 21.28 -4.63 -8.09
CA ASP A 191 20.72 -5.93 -8.44
C ASP A 191 21.18 -7.00 -7.42
N LEU A 192 20.25 -7.81 -6.92
CA LEU A 192 20.51 -8.82 -5.89
C LEU A 192 20.80 -10.20 -6.48
N GLY A 193 21.45 -10.26 -7.64
CA GLY A 193 21.71 -11.51 -8.35
C GLY A 193 20.44 -12.08 -8.98
N SER A 194 19.63 -11.20 -9.56
CA SER A 194 18.35 -11.58 -10.15
C SER A 194 18.52 -12.42 -11.41
N THR A 195 17.53 -13.28 -11.71
CA THR A 195 17.60 -14.16 -12.89
C THR A 195 17.61 -13.40 -14.21
N ASN A 196 16.82 -12.33 -14.31
CA ASN A 196 16.63 -11.57 -15.55
C ASN A 196 17.47 -10.28 -15.62
N GLY A 197 18.11 -9.89 -14.51
CA GLY A 197 18.85 -8.64 -14.37
C GLY A 197 17.95 -7.44 -14.12
N THR A 198 18.57 -6.39 -13.57
CA THR A 198 17.98 -5.06 -13.43
C THR A 198 18.49 -4.14 -14.53
N PHE A 199 17.63 -3.28 -15.05
CA PHE A 199 17.97 -2.28 -16.07
C PHE A 199 17.64 -0.88 -15.57
N VAL A 200 18.48 0.10 -15.89
CA VAL A 200 18.26 1.54 -15.65
C VAL A 200 18.42 2.24 -16.99
N GLU A 201 17.41 3.01 -17.42
CA GLU A 201 17.39 3.66 -18.74
C GLU A 201 17.72 2.69 -19.90
N GLY A 202 17.21 1.45 -19.80
CA GLY A 202 17.44 0.38 -20.78
C GLY A 202 18.81 -0.31 -20.71
N HIS A 203 19.71 0.12 -19.83
CA HIS A 203 21.03 -0.47 -19.66
C HIS A 203 21.04 -1.43 -18.48
N ARG A 204 21.57 -2.65 -18.67
CA ARG A 204 21.70 -3.62 -17.57
C ARG A 204 22.74 -3.14 -16.56
N ILE A 205 22.43 -3.23 -15.27
CA ILE A 205 23.29 -2.78 -14.19
C ILE A 205 23.48 -3.87 -13.13
N ASP A 206 24.62 -3.83 -12.46
CA ASP A 206 24.83 -4.49 -11.16
C ASP A 206 24.53 -3.50 -10.02
N ALA A 207 24.96 -2.25 -10.19
CA ALA A 207 24.57 -1.12 -9.35
C ALA A 207 24.57 0.19 -10.15
N ALA A 208 23.70 1.13 -9.77
CA ALA A 208 23.63 2.47 -10.37
C ALA A 208 23.14 3.51 -9.35
N THR A 209 23.73 4.72 -9.39
CA THR A 209 23.16 5.88 -8.69
C THR A 209 21.97 6.38 -9.48
N LEU A 210 20.81 6.50 -8.82
CA LEU A 210 19.59 7.03 -9.42
C LEU A 210 19.56 8.55 -9.32
N VAL A 211 18.97 9.18 -10.33
CA VAL A 211 18.63 10.59 -10.39
C VAL A 211 17.14 10.76 -10.66
N ASP A 212 16.59 11.93 -10.32
CA ASP A 212 15.18 12.24 -10.56
C ASP A 212 14.76 11.93 -12.00
N GLY A 213 13.63 11.24 -12.15
CA GLY A 213 13.07 10.85 -13.44
C GLY A 213 13.59 9.51 -13.98
N ASN A 214 14.56 8.85 -13.34
CA ASN A 214 15.05 7.57 -13.83
C ASN A 214 13.96 6.49 -13.90
N THR A 215 14.00 5.74 -15.00
CA THR A 215 13.24 4.53 -15.23
C THR A 215 14.11 3.31 -14.98
N LEU A 216 13.68 2.46 -14.05
CA LEU A 216 14.20 1.12 -13.86
C LEU A 216 13.24 0.08 -14.44
N THR A 217 13.78 -1.06 -14.86
CA THR A 217 13.00 -2.21 -15.31
C THR A 217 13.53 -3.47 -14.66
N ILE A 218 12.62 -4.23 -14.04
CA ILE A 218 12.88 -5.57 -13.49
C ILE A 218 11.82 -6.53 -14.03
N GLY A 219 12.22 -7.63 -14.67
CA GLY A 219 11.26 -8.49 -15.36
C GLY A 219 10.48 -7.71 -16.44
N ARG A 220 9.16 -7.57 -16.26
CA ARG A 220 8.25 -6.75 -17.07
C ARG A 220 7.78 -5.49 -16.34
N THR A 221 8.06 -5.38 -15.05
CA THR A 221 7.67 -4.25 -14.22
C THR A 221 8.57 -3.05 -14.50
N ARG A 222 7.93 -1.92 -14.76
CA ARG A 222 8.59 -0.61 -14.90
C ARG A 222 8.46 0.14 -13.59
N ILE A 223 9.58 0.68 -13.12
CA ILE A 223 9.68 1.48 -11.90
C ILE A 223 10.17 2.86 -12.27
N LEU A 224 9.45 3.89 -11.87
CA LEU A 224 9.88 5.28 -12.02
C LEU A 224 10.37 5.80 -10.67
N PHE A 225 11.49 6.50 -10.67
CA PHE A 225 12.12 7.10 -9.49
C PHE A 225 12.01 8.62 -9.54
N TRP A 226 11.57 9.22 -8.43
CA TRP A 226 11.65 10.67 -8.21
C TRP A 226 12.21 10.95 -6.84
N ASP A 227 13.10 11.93 -6.75
CA ASP A 227 13.60 12.47 -5.48
C ASP A 227 13.25 13.96 -5.31
N GLY A 228 12.53 14.55 -6.27
CA GLY A 228 12.08 15.93 -6.20
C GLY A 228 13.20 16.96 -6.42
N THR A 229 14.41 16.52 -6.79
CA THR A 229 15.40 17.43 -7.35
C THR A 229 14.94 17.84 -8.76
N PRO A 230 14.93 19.15 -9.09
CA PRO A 230 14.56 19.58 -10.44
C PRO A 230 15.50 18.92 -11.45
N THR A 231 14.95 18.19 -12.41
CA THR A 231 15.73 17.75 -13.58
C THR A 231 16.18 19.00 -14.31
N ASP A 232 17.49 19.25 -14.38
CA ASP A 232 18.10 20.44 -14.99
C ASP A 232 18.05 20.36 -16.54
N GLU A 233 16.89 19.97 -17.10
CA GLU A 233 16.61 19.93 -18.55
C GLU A 233 16.02 21.25 -19.08
N ALA A 234 15.84 22.27 -18.23
CA ALA A 234 15.40 23.61 -18.64
C ALA A 234 16.55 24.61 -18.90
N ALA A 235 17.79 24.14 -18.91
CA ALA A 235 18.99 24.96 -19.16
C ALA A 235 19.84 24.40 -20.31
N ALA A 236 19.26 24.33 -21.52
CA ALA A 236 20.00 24.19 -22.78
C ALA A 236 19.30 24.92 -23.92
#